data_AF-A0A950RMD4-F1
#
_entry.id   AF-A0A950RMD4-F1
#
_cell.length_a   1.000
_cell.length_b   1.000
_cell.length_c   1.000
_cell.angle_alpha   90.00
_cell.angle_beta   90.00
_cell.angle_gamma   90.00
#
_symmetry.space_group_name_H-M   'P 1'
#
loop_
_entity.id
_entity.type
_entity.pdbx_description
1 polymer ?
#
loop_
_entity_poly.entity_id
_entity_poly.type
_entity_poly.pdbx_seq_one_letter_code
_entity_poly.pdbx_strand_id
1 'polypeptide(L)'
;MPVCLAVGGCLVLSLNFSYASVPQVDEAAQVVAQSTGTGLLQINSDPFTNPDSNHKTQVEPGSYSFGNTIVTAMQSGRYFDGGASDISFSTSTDGGKTWTTGTLPATVNSTPAGPYA
;
A
#
# COMPACT_ATOMS: atom_id res chain seq x y z
N MET A 1 6.59 59.39 -17.67
CA MET A 1 6.95 58.63 -18.88
C MET A 1 6.31 57.26 -18.73
N PRO A 2 5.22 56.94 -19.46
CA PRO A 2 4.50 55.70 -19.22
C PRO A 2 5.24 54.54 -19.90
N VAL A 3 5.41 53.42 -19.21
CA VAL A 3 5.49 52.13 -19.89
C VAL A 3 4.39 51.25 -19.30
N CYS A 4 3.47 50.92 -20.21
CA CYS A 4 2.34 50.04 -20.05
C CYS A 4 2.79 48.62 -20.44
N LEU A 5 2.49 47.63 -19.60
CA LEU A 5 2.07 46.30 -20.10
C LEU A 5 0.93 45.76 -19.21
N ALA A 6 -0.27 46.23 -19.55
CA ALA A 6 -1.52 45.49 -19.77
C ALA A 6 -1.39 43.95 -19.81
N VAL A 7 -2.29 43.08 -19.33
CA VAL A 7 -3.65 43.13 -18.75
C VAL A 7 -3.85 41.80 -18.02
N GLY A 8 -4.55 41.77 -16.88
CA GLY A 8 -5.12 40.52 -16.38
C GLY A 8 -5.73 40.55 -14.98
N GLY A 9 -6.70 41.45 -14.72
CA GLY A 9 -7.70 41.30 -13.64
C GLY A 9 -7.22 41.47 -12.20
N CYS A 10 -7.35 42.68 -11.63
CA CYS A 10 -8.31 43.03 -10.57
C CYS A 10 -7.99 42.41 -9.19
N LEU A 11 -7.20 43.10 -8.37
CA LEU A 11 -7.62 44.04 -7.30
C LEU A 11 -7.69 43.33 -5.94
N VAL A 12 -6.65 43.50 -5.13
CA VAL A 12 -6.80 43.35 -3.68
C VAL A 12 -6.32 44.63 -3.01
N LEU A 13 -7.29 45.35 -2.48
CA LEU A 13 -7.17 46.58 -1.70
C LEU A 13 -6.35 46.31 -0.42
N SER A 14 -5.53 47.28 -0.05
CA SER A 14 -4.51 47.18 1.00
C SER A 14 -5.04 47.28 2.44
N LEU A 15 -4.26 46.68 3.36
CA LEU A 15 -4.11 46.92 4.81
C LEU A 15 -5.09 46.23 5.77
N ASN A 16 -4.58 45.27 6.56
CA ASN A 16 -4.28 45.46 7.99
C ASN A 16 -3.47 44.28 8.54
N PHE A 17 -2.35 44.58 9.20
CA PHE A 17 -1.47 43.61 9.85
C PHE A 17 -2.08 43.24 11.21
N SER A 18 -2.45 41.97 11.40
CA SER A 18 -2.62 41.34 12.71
C SER A 18 -2.05 39.93 12.64
N TYR A 19 -1.11 39.65 13.54
CA TYR A 19 -0.30 38.45 13.57
C TYR A 19 -1.15 37.16 13.66
N ALA A 20 -1.05 36.31 12.65
CA ALA A 20 -1.19 34.87 12.76
C ALA A 20 -0.29 34.25 11.69
N SER A 21 0.88 33.75 12.08
CA SER A 21 1.74 32.97 11.20
C SER A 21 1.08 31.61 10.94
N VAL A 22 0.14 31.57 10.00
CA VAL A 22 -0.32 30.32 9.38
C VAL A 22 0.55 30.13 8.14
N PRO A 23 1.29 29.02 7.99
CA PRO A 23 1.96 28.73 6.73
C PRO A 23 0.90 28.57 5.65
N GLN A 24 0.94 29.45 4.65
CA GLN A 24 0.17 29.34 3.42
C GLN A 24 0.76 28.17 2.62
N VAL A 25 0.22 26.97 2.81
CA VAL A 25 0.57 25.82 1.98
C VAL A 25 -0.07 26.01 0.61
N ASP A 26 0.76 25.98 -0.43
CA ASP A 26 0.37 26.03 -1.84
C ASP A 26 -0.67 24.93 -2.13
N GLU A 27 -1.83 25.31 -2.65
CA GLU A 27 -2.95 24.42 -3.02
C GLU A 27 -2.52 23.33 -4.02
N ALA A 28 -1.42 23.53 -4.76
CA ALA A 28 -0.86 22.50 -5.65
C ALA A 28 -0.34 21.25 -4.88
N ALA A 29 -0.06 21.37 -3.58
CA ALA A 29 0.36 20.25 -2.74
C ALA A 29 -0.83 19.44 -2.16
N GLN A 30 -2.08 19.84 -2.42
CA GLN A 30 -3.28 19.20 -1.87
C GLN A 30 -3.86 18.07 -2.73
N VAL A 31 -3.11 17.58 -3.74
CA VAL A 31 -3.47 16.38 -4.54
C VAL A 31 -2.68 15.14 -4.10
N VAL A 32 -2.34 15.03 -2.82
CA VAL A 32 -2.27 13.70 -2.18
C VAL A 32 -3.60 13.55 -1.44
N ALA A 33 -4.60 13.15 -2.22
CA ALA A 33 -5.98 13.01 -1.78
C ALA A 33 -6.04 12.23 -0.45
N GLN A 34 -6.76 12.83 0.48
CA GLN A 34 -7.29 12.25 1.71
C GLN A 34 -7.70 10.78 1.52
N SER A 35 -7.15 9.85 2.29
CA SER A 35 -7.89 8.62 2.64
C SER A 35 -8.82 8.94 3.80
N THR A 36 -9.94 9.62 3.53
CA THR A 36 -11.04 9.74 4.49
C THR A 36 -11.80 8.41 4.52
N GLY A 37 -11.43 7.58 5.50
CA GLY A 37 -11.71 6.14 5.57
C GLY A 37 -10.37 5.43 5.32
N THR A 38 -9.86 4.59 6.20
CA THR A 38 -10.37 3.23 6.42
C THR A 38 -9.54 2.57 7.53
N GLY A 39 -10.13 1.64 8.30
CA GLY A 39 -9.35 0.80 9.21
C GLY A 39 -8.22 0.04 8.48
N LEU A 40 -7.29 -0.54 9.24
CA LEU A 40 -6.26 -1.41 8.68
C LEU A 40 -6.94 -2.50 7.82
N LEU A 41 -6.63 -2.49 6.52
CA LEU A 41 -7.09 -3.54 5.61
C LEU A 41 -6.10 -4.70 5.70
N GLN A 42 -6.55 -5.82 6.25
CA GLN A 42 -5.77 -7.05 6.20
C GLN A 42 -5.81 -7.62 4.78
N ILE A 43 -4.66 -7.66 4.12
CA ILE A 43 -4.53 -8.15 2.74
C ILE A 43 -4.07 -9.61 2.65
N ASN A 44 -3.63 -10.22 3.75
CA ASN A 44 -3.24 -11.63 3.82
C ASN A 44 -3.26 -12.11 5.28
N SER A 45 -3.29 -13.42 5.48
CA SER A 45 -3.16 -14.07 6.77
C SER A 45 -2.53 -15.44 6.57
N ASP A 46 -1.57 -15.78 7.42
CA ASP A 46 -0.98 -17.11 7.45
C ASP A 46 -2.06 -18.18 7.78
N PRO A 47 -2.35 -19.09 6.83
CA PRO A 47 -3.38 -20.11 7.01
C PRO A 47 -2.85 -21.37 7.71
N PHE A 48 -1.53 -21.49 7.91
CA PHE A 48 -0.91 -22.74 8.30
C PHE A 48 -1.07 -23.05 9.79
N THR A 49 -1.13 -24.34 10.09
CA THR A 49 -1.34 -24.91 11.44
C THR A 49 -0.45 -26.14 11.70
N ASN A 50 0.55 -26.40 10.84
CA ASN A 50 1.48 -27.52 10.98
C ASN A 50 2.36 -27.38 12.24
N PRO A 51 2.71 -28.50 12.91
CA PRO A 51 3.31 -28.46 14.25
C PRO A 51 4.76 -27.94 14.29
N ASP A 52 5.43 -27.87 13.15
CA ASP A 52 6.83 -27.52 12.97
C ASP A 52 7.08 -26.05 12.58
N SER A 53 6.02 -25.22 12.50
CA SER A 53 6.13 -23.78 12.20
C SER A 53 5.48 -22.87 13.24
N ASN A 54 5.92 -21.60 13.29
CA ASN A 54 5.17 -20.53 13.93
C ASN A 54 3.92 -20.19 13.11
N HIS A 55 2.78 -20.02 13.78
CA HIS A 55 1.52 -19.66 13.11
C HIS A 55 1.18 -18.20 13.27
N LYS A 56 0.37 -17.69 12.32
CA LYS A 56 0.03 -16.26 12.24
C LYS A 56 1.26 -15.40 12.05
N THR A 57 2.28 -15.97 11.42
CA THR A 57 3.53 -15.29 11.10
C THR A 57 3.71 -15.19 9.59
N GLN A 58 4.08 -13.99 9.14
CA GLN A 58 4.45 -13.73 7.76
C GLN A 58 5.72 -12.89 7.76
N VAL A 59 6.72 -13.30 6.98
CA VAL A 59 8.06 -12.72 7.00
C VAL A 59 8.58 -12.45 5.59
N GLU A 60 9.55 -11.54 5.51
CA GLU A 60 10.26 -11.18 4.27
C GLU A 60 9.31 -10.80 3.11
N PRO A 61 8.31 -9.92 3.32
CA PRO A 61 7.39 -9.52 2.27
C PRO A 61 8.11 -8.72 1.19
N GLY A 62 7.84 -9.05 -0.07
CA GLY A 62 8.21 -8.26 -1.24
C GLY A 62 6.96 -7.74 -1.95
N SER A 63 7.04 -6.53 -2.50
CA SER A 63 5.95 -5.94 -3.30
C SER A 63 6.47 -5.33 -4.60
N TYR A 64 5.63 -5.37 -5.63
CA TYR A 64 5.85 -4.71 -6.91
C TYR A 64 4.54 -4.12 -7.42
N SER A 65 4.62 -2.96 -8.09
CA SER A 65 3.46 -2.30 -8.68
C SER A 65 3.72 -1.79 -10.09
N PHE A 66 2.70 -1.90 -10.94
CA PHE A 66 2.68 -1.33 -12.29
C PHE A 66 1.23 -0.95 -12.66
N GLY A 67 0.99 0.33 -12.93
CA GLY A 67 -0.37 0.84 -13.13
C GLY A 67 -1.26 0.60 -11.89
N ASN A 68 -2.45 0.05 -12.09
CA ASN A 68 -3.36 -0.34 -11.01
C ASN A 68 -3.08 -1.71 -10.41
N THR A 69 -2.07 -2.42 -10.92
CA THR A 69 -1.71 -3.75 -10.44
C THR A 69 -0.66 -3.67 -9.35
N ILE A 70 -0.95 -4.31 -8.22
CA ILE A 70 -0.03 -4.49 -7.09
C ILE A 70 0.06 -5.99 -6.84
N VAL A 71 1.28 -6.50 -6.68
CA VAL A 71 1.54 -7.89 -6.29
C VAL A 71 2.42 -7.86 -5.06
N THR A 72 2.06 -8.64 -4.04
CA THR A 72 2.89 -8.91 -2.87
C THR A 72 3.09 -10.40 -2.70
N ALA A 73 4.27 -10.80 -2.24
CA ALA A 73 4.56 -12.17 -1.83
C ALA A 73 5.26 -12.16 -0.48
N MET A 74 4.99 -13.17 0.36
CA MET A 74 5.62 -13.34 1.67
C MET A 74 5.77 -14.83 2.01
N GLN A 75 6.72 -15.14 2.88
CA GLN A 75 6.81 -16.46 3.50
C GLN A 75 5.77 -16.57 4.63
N SER A 76 4.98 -17.65 4.64
CA SER A 76 3.94 -17.93 5.64
C SER A 76 4.17 -19.27 6.32
N GLY A 77 3.88 -19.36 7.62
CA GLY A 77 4.21 -20.54 8.42
C GLY A 77 5.72 -20.69 8.59
N ARG A 78 6.37 -19.68 9.19
CA ARG A 78 7.84 -19.67 9.36
C ARG A 78 8.28 -20.82 10.25
N TYR A 79 9.03 -21.77 9.70
CA TYR A 79 9.58 -22.91 10.43
C TYR A 79 10.51 -22.45 11.56
N PHE A 80 10.59 -23.26 12.63
CA PHE A 80 11.42 -22.92 13.80
C PHE A 80 12.93 -22.91 13.50
N ASP A 81 13.36 -23.65 12.50
CA ASP A 81 14.76 -23.83 12.08
C ASP A 81 15.09 -23.09 10.76
N GLY A 82 14.09 -22.48 10.11
CA GLY A 82 14.25 -21.64 8.92
C GLY A 82 13.43 -22.12 7.72
N GLY A 83 13.10 -21.20 6.81
CA GLY A 83 12.16 -21.47 5.71
C GLY A 83 10.70 -21.29 6.14
N ALA A 84 9.77 -21.76 5.32
CA ALA A 84 8.35 -21.55 5.55
C ALA A 84 7.50 -22.68 4.97
N SER A 85 6.30 -22.87 5.50
CA SER A 85 5.33 -23.85 4.98
C SER A 85 4.99 -23.58 3.51
N ASP A 86 4.88 -22.31 3.10
CA ASP A 86 4.66 -21.91 1.71
C ASP A 86 4.98 -20.40 1.49
N ILE A 87 4.86 -19.96 0.24
CA ILE A 87 4.78 -18.56 -0.16
C ILE A 87 3.31 -18.17 -0.30
N SER A 88 2.88 -17.17 0.47
CA SER A 88 1.59 -16.51 0.28
C SER A 88 1.71 -15.32 -0.66
N PHE A 89 0.64 -15.05 -1.42
CA PHE A 89 0.54 -13.90 -2.30
C PHE A 89 -0.73 -13.09 -2.04
N SER A 90 -0.67 -11.80 -2.37
CA SER A 90 -1.83 -10.93 -2.49
C SER A 90 -1.68 -10.04 -3.71
N THR A 91 -2.72 -10.02 -4.56
CA THR A 91 -2.74 -9.26 -5.81
C THR A 91 -3.96 -8.35 -5.83
N SER A 92 -3.74 -7.09 -6.19
CA SER A 92 -4.80 -6.14 -6.51
C SER A 92 -4.67 -5.68 -7.95
N THR A 93 -5.79 -5.49 -8.64
CA THR A 93 -5.85 -4.96 -10.01
C THR A 93 -6.60 -3.63 -10.08
N ASP A 94 -7.00 -3.07 -8.93
CA ASP A 94 -7.83 -1.86 -8.82
C ASP A 94 -7.20 -0.78 -7.93
N GLY A 95 -5.87 -0.81 -7.80
CA GLY A 95 -5.12 0.16 -6.99
C GLY A 95 -5.22 -0.09 -5.48
N GLY A 96 -5.40 -1.34 -5.06
CA GLY A 96 -5.41 -1.75 -3.66
C GLY A 96 -6.78 -1.72 -2.97
N LYS A 97 -7.87 -1.55 -3.73
CA LYS A 97 -9.24 -1.51 -3.17
C LYS A 97 -9.75 -2.91 -2.86
N THR A 98 -9.47 -3.87 -3.74
CA THR A 98 -9.75 -5.30 -3.53
C THR A 98 -8.49 -6.14 -3.75
N TRP A 99 -8.45 -7.28 -3.07
CA TRP A 99 -7.29 -8.18 -3.06
C TRP A 99 -7.73 -9.62 -3.29
N THR A 100 -7.07 -10.28 -4.24
CA THR A 100 -7.09 -11.73 -4.40
C THR A 100 -5.87 -12.30 -3.68
N THR A 101 -6.07 -13.28 -2.82
CA THR A 101 -5.04 -13.76 -1.89
C THR A 101 -4.97 -15.28 -1.89
N GLY A 102 -3.81 -15.85 -1.63
CA GLY A 102 -3.67 -17.30 -1.49
C GLY A 102 -2.25 -17.72 -1.15
N THR A 103 -1.99 -19.02 -1.29
CA THR A 103 -0.66 -19.63 -1.26
C THR A 103 -0.33 -20.21 -2.64
N LEU A 104 0.96 -20.38 -2.94
CA LEU A 104 1.34 -20.99 -4.21
C LEU A 104 0.88 -22.46 -4.26
N PRO A 105 0.42 -22.95 -5.43
CA PRO A 105 0.04 -24.34 -5.58
C PRO A 105 1.27 -25.24 -5.74
N ALA A 106 1.04 -26.55 -5.61
CA ALA A 106 2.02 -27.60 -5.84
C ALA A 106 3.29 -27.51 -4.95
N THR A 107 3.13 -27.04 -3.72
CA THR A 107 4.12 -27.13 -2.65
C THR A 107 3.81 -28.31 -1.72
N VAL A 108 4.67 -28.55 -0.73
CA VAL A 108 4.44 -29.60 0.29
C VAL A 108 3.16 -29.34 1.07
N ASN A 109 2.87 -28.07 1.41
CA ASN A 109 1.74 -27.69 2.25
C ASN A 109 0.53 -27.13 1.46
N SER A 110 0.55 -27.17 0.13
CA SER A 110 -0.57 -26.73 -0.70
C SER A 110 -1.67 -27.80 -0.82
N THR A 111 -2.86 -27.40 -1.27
CA THR A 111 -3.94 -28.32 -1.63
C THR A 111 -4.37 -28.13 -3.09
N PRO A 112 -4.22 -29.13 -3.98
CA PRO A 112 -3.50 -30.38 -3.76
C PRO A 112 -1.99 -30.14 -3.57
N ALA A 113 -1.31 -31.09 -2.92
CA ALA A 113 0.13 -31.04 -2.76
C ALA A 113 0.84 -31.25 -4.10
N GLY A 114 2.09 -30.78 -4.20
CA GLY A 114 2.93 -30.97 -5.38
C GLY A 114 3.35 -32.44 -5.59
N PRO A 115 3.83 -32.80 -6.79
CA PRO A 115 4.27 -34.17 -7.11
C PRO A 115 5.52 -34.62 -6.33
N TYR A 116 6.20 -33.71 -5.64
CA TYR A 116 7.39 -33.97 -4.82
C TYR A 116 7.17 -33.66 -3.33
N ALA A 117 5.90 -33.53 -2.92
CA ALA A 117 5.51 -33.30 -1.53
C ALA A 117 5.69 -34.54 -0.66
#